data_AF-A0A4Y9SUP5-F1
#
_entry.id   AF-A0A4Y9SUP5-F1
#
_cell.length_a   1.000
_cell.length_b   1.000
_cell.length_c   1.000
_cell.angle_alpha   90.00
_cell.angle_beta   90.00
_cell.angle_gamma   90.00
#
_symmetry.space_group_name_H-M   'P 1'
#
loop_
_entity.id
_entity.type
_entity.pdbx_description
1 polymer ?
#
loop_
_entity_poly.entity_id
_entity_poly.type
_entity_poly.pdbx_seq_one_letter_code
_entity_poly.pdbx_strand_id
1 'polypeptide(L)'
;MADTNDSIQQVIASYQTVHKAIIAALGATTDSAAIARLLAEDKAAYAAFQKANNGKFNSHSSEIAAMIGNLKAATAEIDKTEAEIAKIVNITDKIDRAVGVLAKIAALVG
;
A
#
# COMPACT_ATOMS: atom_id res chain seq x y z
N MET A 1 8.95 -22.91 -2.46
CA MET A 1 9.88 -21.75 -2.62
C MET A 1 9.37 -20.73 -3.64
N ALA A 2 8.45 -21.07 -4.57
CA ALA A 2 7.84 -20.10 -5.48
C ALA A 2 6.91 -19.09 -4.76
N ASP A 3 6.11 -19.55 -3.78
CA ASP A 3 5.07 -18.72 -3.13
C ASP A 3 5.61 -17.55 -2.28
N THR A 4 6.80 -17.72 -1.68
CA THR A 4 7.45 -16.68 -0.87
C THR A 4 7.96 -15.54 -1.74
N ASN A 5 8.51 -15.87 -2.91
CA ASN A 5 9.05 -14.88 -3.84
C ASN A 5 7.91 -14.06 -4.46
N ASP A 6 6.81 -14.71 -4.85
CA ASP A 6 5.62 -14.03 -5.39
C ASP A 6 4.97 -13.10 -4.35
N SER A 7 4.95 -13.50 -3.08
CA SER A 7 4.46 -12.69 -1.96
C SER A 7 5.26 -11.40 -1.77
N ILE A 8 6.58 -11.49 -1.82
CA ILE A 8 7.49 -10.33 -1.73
C ILE A 8 7.31 -9.40 -2.94
N GLN A 9 7.24 -9.96 -4.15
CA GLN A 9 6.98 -9.18 -5.36
C GLN A 9 5.64 -8.45 -5.32
N GLN A 10 4.59 -9.08 -4.78
CA GLN A 10 3.29 -8.43 -4.62
C GLN A 10 3.36 -7.26 -3.62
N VAL A 11 4.12 -7.39 -2.53
CA VAL A 11 4.32 -6.31 -1.55
C VAL A 11 5.08 -5.14 -2.18
N ILE A 12 6.12 -5.42 -2.97
CA ILE A 12 6.87 -4.40 -3.72
C ILE A 12 5.95 -3.67 -4.71
N ALA A 13 5.22 -4.40 -5.54
CA ALA A 13 4.32 -3.83 -6.53
C ALA A 13 3.22 -2.96 -5.87
N SER A 14 2.67 -3.45 -4.76
CA SER A 14 1.62 -2.75 -4.03
C SER A 14 2.13 -1.43 -3.42
N TYR A 15 3.32 -1.43 -2.85
CA TYR A 15 3.96 -0.20 -2.37
C TYR A 15 4.18 0.80 -3.51
N GLN A 16 4.66 0.35 -4.67
CA GLN A 16 4.87 1.23 -5.83
C GLN A 16 3.57 1.86 -6.32
N THR A 17 2.46 1.11 -6.36
CA THR A 17 1.13 1.64 -6.70
C THR A 17 0.69 2.71 -5.70
N VAL A 18 0.78 2.42 -4.40
CA VAL A 18 0.42 3.39 -3.34
C VAL A 18 1.26 4.67 -3.45
N HIS A 19 2.57 4.52 -3.60
CA HIS A 19 3.49 5.65 -3.71
C HIS A 19 3.19 6.53 -4.94
N LYS A 20 2.97 5.92 -6.11
CA LYS A 20 2.59 6.66 -7.33
C LYS A 20 1.29 7.44 -7.14
N ALA A 21 0.27 6.80 -6.57
CA ALA A 21 -1.02 7.44 -6.30
C ALA A 21 -0.89 8.61 -5.33
N ILE A 22 -0.05 8.49 -4.30
CA ILE A 22 0.24 9.58 -3.36
C ILE A 22 0.92 10.75 -4.09
N ILE A 23 1.98 10.50 -4.86
CA ILE A 23 2.69 11.57 -5.60
C ILE A 23 1.75 12.30 -6.55
N ALA A 24 0.90 11.56 -7.26
CA ALA A 24 -0.05 12.13 -8.19
C ALA A 24 -1.17 12.92 -7.47
N ALA A 25 -1.66 12.43 -6.32
CA ALA A 25 -2.60 13.16 -5.47
C ALA A 25 -1.98 14.44 -4.87
N LEU A 26 -0.72 14.39 -4.46
CA LEU A 26 0.05 15.55 -3.99
C LEU A 26 0.21 16.61 -5.07
N GLY A 27 0.49 16.21 -6.32
CA GLY A 27 0.59 17.11 -7.46
C GLY A 27 -0.76 17.72 -7.89
N ALA A 28 -1.88 17.09 -7.53
CA ALA A 28 -3.22 17.54 -7.89
C ALA A 28 -3.92 18.40 -6.82
N THR A 29 -3.38 18.44 -5.60
CA THR A 29 -4.00 19.15 -4.46
C THR A 29 -3.20 20.38 -4.04
N THR A 30 -3.91 21.41 -3.58
CA THR A 30 -3.33 22.58 -2.89
C THR A 30 -3.78 22.68 -1.44
N ASP A 31 -4.62 21.76 -0.98
CA ASP A 31 -5.09 21.69 0.40
C ASP A 31 -3.97 21.19 1.32
N SER A 32 -3.51 22.06 2.21
CA SER A 32 -2.43 21.76 3.15
C SER A 32 -2.75 20.60 4.09
N ALA A 33 -4.02 20.39 4.46
CA ALA A 33 -4.42 19.28 5.30
C ALA A 33 -4.38 17.94 4.54
N ALA A 34 -4.83 17.93 3.29
CA ALA A 34 -4.72 16.77 2.40
C ALA A 34 -3.25 16.42 2.12
N ILE A 35 -2.41 17.43 1.85
CA ILE A 35 -0.96 17.25 1.65
C ILE A 35 -0.32 16.61 2.88
N ALA A 36 -0.60 17.13 4.09
CA ALA A 36 -0.04 16.59 5.32
C ALA A 36 -0.44 15.13 5.56
N ARG A 37 -1.69 14.77 5.25
CA ARG A 37 -2.18 13.38 5.33
C ARG A 37 -1.47 12.47 4.32
N LEU A 38 -1.43 12.87 3.05
CA LEU A 38 -0.77 12.11 1.98
C LEU A 38 0.72 11.84 2.28
N LEU A 39 1.45 12.83 2.82
CA LEU A 39 2.84 12.67 3.24
C LEU A 39 2.99 11.72 4.44
N ALA A 40 2.05 11.76 5.40
CA ALA A 40 2.05 10.84 6.52
C ALA A 40 1.80 9.39 6.07
N GLU A 41 0.86 9.20 5.16
CA GLU A 41 0.56 7.90 4.54
C GLU A 41 1.74 7.37 3.74
N ASP A 42 2.46 8.21 2.98
CA ASP A 42 3.66 7.78 2.24
C ASP A 42 4.74 7.24 3.18
N LYS A 43 4.98 7.96 4.29
CA LYS A 43 5.94 7.54 5.32
C LYS A 43 5.52 6.25 5.99
N ALA A 44 4.24 6.08 6.29
CA ALA A 44 3.69 4.87 6.89
C ALA A 44 3.78 3.67 5.92
N ALA A 45 3.43 3.88 4.65
CA ALA A 45 3.55 2.89 3.57
C ALA A 45 4.99 2.41 3.43
N TYR A 46 5.95 3.34 3.38
CA TYR A 46 7.37 3.02 3.25
C TYR A 46 7.91 2.27 4.47
N ALA A 47 7.53 2.67 5.68
CA ALA A 47 7.95 1.98 6.90
C ALA A 47 7.37 0.55 6.97
N ALA A 48 6.11 0.37 6.60
CA ALA A 48 5.46 -0.94 6.52
C ALA A 48 6.10 -1.80 5.42
N PHE A 49 6.34 -1.23 4.24
CA PHE A 49 7.04 -1.89 3.15
C PHE A 49 8.43 -2.38 3.57
N GLN A 50 9.25 -1.54 4.19
CA GLN A 50 10.59 -1.94 4.63
C GLN A 50 10.56 -3.11 5.61
N LYS A 51 9.66 -3.07 6.59
CA LYS A 51 9.47 -4.17 7.54
C LYS A 51 9.02 -5.44 6.83
N ALA A 52 8.06 -5.30 5.90
CA ALA A 52 7.55 -6.43 5.15
C ALA A 52 8.65 -7.05 4.28
N ASN A 53 9.35 -6.24 3.49
CA ASN A 53 10.42 -6.67 2.57
C ASN A 53 11.61 -7.32 3.29
N ASN A 54 11.92 -6.88 4.52
CA ASN A 54 12.97 -7.47 5.35
C ASN A 54 12.48 -8.64 6.20
N GLY A 55 11.17 -8.90 6.23
CA GLY A 55 10.53 -9.94 7.02
C GLY A 55 10.67 -11.33 6.40
N LYS A 56 10.56 -12.36 7.24
CA LYS A 56 10.56 -13.75 6.78
C LYS A 56 9.13 -14.15 6.42
N PHE A 57 8.76 -13.93 5.16
CA PHE A 57 7.48 -14.41 4.64
C PHE A 57 7.39 -15.94 4.77
N ASN A 58 6.65 -16.40 5.78
CA ASN A 58 6.26 -17.81 5.84
C ASN A 58 5.07 -18.01 4.89
N SER A 59 5.35 -18.45 3.67
CA SER A 59 4.35 -18.68 2.62
C SER A 59 3.29 -19.74 2.97
N HIS A 60 3.47 -20.49 4.06
CA HIS A 60 2.47 -21.45 4.55
C HIS A 60 1.47 -20.82 5.53
N SER A 61 1.65 -19.55 5.91
CA SER A 61 0.67 -18.83 6.71
C SER A 61 -0.51 -18.43 5.83
N SER A 62 -1.66 -19.07 6.06
CA SER A 62 -2.93 -18.71 5.44
C SER A 62 -3.33 -17.26 5.72
N GLU A 63 -2.91 -16.72 6.86
CA GLU A 63 -3.14 -15.33 7.24
C GLU A 63 -2.33 -14.35 6.39
N ILE A 64 -1.05 -14.63 6.15
CA ILE A 64 -0.20 -13.81 5.26
C ILE A 64 -0.77 -13.84 3.84
N ALA A 65 -1.15 -15.02 3.33
CA ALA A 65 -1.75 -15.16 2.00
C ALA A 65 -3.06 -14.37 1.87
N ALA A 66 -3.95 -14.42 2.87
CA ALA A 66 -5.18 -13.64 2.89
C ALA A 66 -4.91 -12.13 2.92
N MET A 67 -3.93 -11.68 3.71
CA MET A 67 -3.57 -10.26 3.79
C MET A 67 -2.94 -9.75 2.49
N ILE A 68 -2.13 -10.56 1.80
CA ILE A 68 -1.61 -10.22 0.47
C ILE A 68 -2.74 -10.12 -0.56
N GLY A 69 -3.75 -11.00 -0.49
CA GLY A 69 -4.96 -10.90 -1.31
C GLY A 69 -5.71 -9.59 -1.07
N ASN A 70 -5.90 -9.21 0.20
CA ASN A 70 -6.52 -7.93 0.58
C ASN A 70 -5.70 -6.73 0.09
N LEU A 71 -4.37 -6.81 0.16
CA LEU A 71 -3.47 -5.77 -0.31
C LEU A 71 -3.63 -5.59 -1.82
N LYS A 72 -3.61 -6.69 -2.58
CA LYS A 72 -3.80 -6.67 -4.04
C LYS A 72 -5.15 -6.07 -4.44
N ALA A 73 -6.22 -6.38 -3.70
CA ALA A 73 -7.54 -5.79 -3.93
C ALA A 73 -7.54 -4.28 -3.66
N ALA A 74 -6.97 -3.85 -2.53
CA ALA A 74 -6.88 -2.44 -2.17
C ALA A 74 -6.04 -1.64 -3.19
N THR A 75 -4.91 -2.18 -3.66
CA THR A 75 -4.08 -1.50 -4.66
C THR A 75 -4.71 -1.50 -6.05
N ALA A 76 -5.46 -2.53 -6.43
CA ALA A 76 -6.22 -2.52 -7.68
C ALA A 76 -7.34 -1.48 -7.68
N GLU A 77 -7.93 -1.17 -6.52
CA GLU A 77 -8.87 -0.04 -6.38
C GLU A 77 -8.17 1.30 -6.57
N ILE A 78 -6.92 1.45 -6.12
CA ILE A 78 -6.10 2.65 -6.33
C ILE A 78 -5.78 2.83 -7.82
N ASP A 79 -5.28 1.80 -8.51
CA ASP A 79 -4.96 1.86 -9.96
C ASP A 79 -6.17 2.30 -10.80
N LYS A 80 -7.37 1.80 -10.48
CA LYS A 80 -8.61 2.22 -11.18
C LYS A 80 -8.98 3.67 -10.93
N THR A 81 -8.56 4.22 -9.80
CA THR A 81 -8.89 5.59 -9.36
C THR A 81 -7.80 6.59 -9.73
N GLU A 82 -6.62 6.13 -10.15
CA GLU A 82 -5.53 6.98 -10.66
C GLU A 82 -6.01 7.84 -11.85
N ALA A 83 -6.93 7.32 -12.67
CA ALA A 83 -7.58 8.10 -13.73
C ALA A 83 -8.54 9.20 -13.22
N GLU A 84 -8.99 9.13 -11.96
CA GLU A 84 -9.92 10.07 -11.32
C GLU A 84 -9.26 11.00 -10.28
N ILE A 85 -7.93 11.15 -10.31
CA ILE A 85 -7.12 11.88 -9.30
C ILE A 85 -7.59 13.32 -8.98
N ALA A 86 -8.40 13.94 -9.84
CA ALA A 86 -9.10 15.19 -9.52
C ALA A 86 -10.02 15.10 -8.28
N LYS A 87 -10.38 13.89 -7.81
CA LYS A 87 -11.19 13.66 -6.60
C LYS A 87 -10.32 13.12 -5.44
N ILE A 88 -9.44 13.97 -4.92
CA ILE A 88 -8.46 13.68 -3.85
C ILE A 88 -9.07 12.95 -2.64
N VAL A 89 -10.30 13.28 -2.23
CA VAL A 89 -10.95 12.61 -1.08
C VAL A 89 -11.12 11.11 -1.30
N ASN A 90 -11.55 10.69 -2.50
CA ASN A 90 -11.78 9.27 -2.80
C ASN A 90 -10.49 8.44 -2.92
N ILE A 91 -9.35 9.07 -3.22
CA ILE A 91 -8.07 8.36 -3.32
C ILE A 91 -7.39 8.24 -1.96
N THR A 92 -7.58 9.21 -1.07
CA THR A 92 -6.98 9.19 0.28
C THR A 92 -7.53 8.00 1.10
N ASP A 93 -8.84 7.77 1.11
CA ASP A 93 -9.43 6.62 1.84
C ASP A 93 -8.93 5.25 1.34
N LYS A 94 -8.63 5.15 0.04
CA LYS A 94 -8.08 3.93 -0.58
C LYS A 94 -6.61 3.74 -0.23
N ILE A 95 -5.85 4.84 -0.21
CA ILE A 95 -4.45 4.86 0.24
C ILE A 95 -4.40 4.40 1.70
N ASP A 96 -5.18 5.01 2.60
CA ASP A 96 -5.23 4.64 4.03
C ASP A 96 -5.51 3.15 4.22
N ARG A 97 -6.45 2.57 3.45
CA ARG A 97 -6.75 1.14 3.48
C ARG A 97 -5.55 0.29 3.03
N ALA A 98 -4.91 0.63 1.93
CA ALA A 98 -3.75 -0.11 1.42
C ALA A 98 -2.56 -0.04 2.38
N VAL A 99 -2.28 1.14 2.94
CA VAL A 99 -1.26 1.35 3.98
C VAL A 99 -1.57 0.57 5.24
N GLY A 100 -2.84 0.57 5.68
CA GLY A 100 -3.29 -0.23 6.83
C GLY A 100 -3.10 -1.74 6.63
N VAL A 101 -3.30 -2.26 5.42
CA VAL A 101 -3.02 -3.68 5.11
C VAL A 101 -1.52 -3.95 5.07
N LEU A 102 -0.72 -3.06 4.48
CA LEU A 102 0.75 -3.17 4.51
C LEU A 102 1.27 -3.21 5.95
N ALA A 103 0.74 -2.36 6.83
CA ALA A 103 1.14 -2.33 8.24
C ALA A 103 0.81 -3.65 8.97
N LYS A 104 -0.32 -4.29 8.64
CA LYS A 104 -0.67 -5.61 9.18
C LYS A 104 0.25 -6.71 8.66
N ILE A 105 0.55 -6.72 7.36
CA ILE A 105 1.51 -7.68 6.79
C ILE A 105 2.86 -7.52 7.47
N ALA A 106 3.36 -6.29 7.61
CA ALA A 106 4.61 -5.97 8.30
C ALA A 106 4.66 -6.49 9.74
N ALA A 107 3.53 -6.50 10.46
CA ALA A 107 3.44 -7.05 11.81
C ALA A 107 3.45 -8.59 11.85
N LEU A 108 2.98 -9.25 10.79
CA LEU A 108 2.92 -10.71 10.68
C LEU A 108 4.22 -11.35 10.17
N VAL A 109 5.00 -10.62 9.38
CA VAL A 109 6.26 -11.11 8.79
C VAL A 109 7.51 -10.70 9.56
N GLY A 110 7.35 -9.87 10.59
CA GLY A 110 8.38 -9.50 11.56
C GLY A 110 8.62 -10.60 12.59
#